data_AF-A0A371MUS5-F1
#
_entry.id   AF-A0A371MUS5-F1
#
_cell.length_a   1.000
_cell.length_b   1.000
_cell.length_c   1.000
_cell.angle_alpha   90.00
_cell.angle_beta   90.00
_cell.angle_gamma   90.00
#
_symmetry.space_group_name_H-M   'P 1'
#
loop_
_entity.id
_entity.type
_entity.pdbx_description
1 polymer ?
#
loop_
_entity_poly.entity_id
_entity_poly.type
_entity_poly.pdbx_seq_one_letter_code
_entity_poly.pdbx_strand_id
1 'polypeptide(L)'
;MSIWVDVATVSSGVNVVVLLALSAVWARNYLTFRSKHAVGLLVFGVFLLAENALAFYMYILDPTLSGWFSTDVPVIAWRLMMLLHVFETFGLVFLAWITFD
;
A
#
# COMPACT_ATOMS: atom_id res chain seq x y z
N MET A 1 17.94 9.20 -9.22
CA MET A 1 16.68 8.44 -9.08
C MET A 1 15.78 8.84 -10.24
N SER A 2 15.21 7.88 -10.95
CA SER A 2 14.29 8.14 -12.06
C SER A 2 12.95 8.60 -11.47
N ILE A 3 12.25 9.57 -12.08
CA ILE A 3 10.97 10.10 -11.58
C ILE A 3 9.93 9.00 -11.31
N TRP A 4 10.03 7.88 -12.02
CA TRP A 4 9.17 6.71 -11.85
C TRP A 4 9.38 5.98 -10.52
N VAL A 5 10.63 5.93 -10.03
CA VAL A 5 10.99 5.32 -8.74
C VAL A 5 10.40 6.17 -7.61
N ASP A 6 10.61 7.49 -7.67
CA ASP A 6 10.12 8.42 -6.66
C ASP A 6 8.59 8.33 -6.50
N VAL A 7 7.85 8.26 -7.61
CA VAL A 7 6.38 8.14 -7.59
C VAL A 7 5.93 6.80 -6.97
N ALA A 8 6.58 5.69 -7.33
CA ALA A 8 6.23 4.38 -6.78
C ALA A 8 6.50 4.33 -5.26
N THR A 9 7.64 4.89 -4.83
CA THR A 9 8.03 4.95 -3.43
C THR A 9 7.10 5.83 -2.60
N VAL A 10 6.73 7.01 -3.11
CA VAL A 10 5.77 7.88 -2.41
C VAL A 10 4.39 7.22 -2.34
N SER A 11 3.93 6.61 -3.44
CA SER A 11 2.63 5.93 -3.49
C SER A 11 2.56 4.77 -2.50
N SER A 12 3.60 3.92 -2.42
CA SER A 12 3.61 2.80 -1.45
C SER A 12 3.62 3.30 -0.01
N GLY A 13 4.37 4.37 0.30
CA GLY A 13 4.35 5.00 1.61
C GLY A 13 2.97 5.55 1.99
N VAL A 14 2.29 6.23 1.05
CA VAL A 14 0.92 6.72 1.25
C VAL A 14 -0.05 5.57 1.49
N ASN A 15 0.04 4.50 0.69
CA ASN A 15 -0.81 3.32 0.84
C ASN A 15 -0.66 2.70 2.24
N VAL A 16 0.57 2.55 2.74
CA VAL A 16 0.83 2.04 4.10
C VAL A 16 0.12 2.89 5.16
N VAL A 17 0.22 4.23 5.08
CA VAL A 17 -0.42 5.13 6.05
C VAL A 17 -1.94 5.02 6.00
N VAL A 18 -2.53 5.02 4.80
CA VAL A 18 -3.98 4.92 4.62
C VAL A 18 -4.50 3.56 5.11
N LEU A 19 -3.79 2.47 4.79
CA LEU A 19 -4.15 1.12 5.20
C LEU A 19 -4.07 0.93 6.73
N LEU A 20 -3.09 1.54 7.39
CA LEU A 20 -3.03 1.55 8.86
C LEU A 20 -4.27 2.22 9.47
N ALA A 21 -4.67 3.37 8.93
CA ALA A 21 -5.84 4.09 9.40
C ALA A 21 -7.14 3.30 9.18
N LEU A 22 -7.34 2.77 7.96
CA LEU A 22 -8.48 1.93 7.61
C LEU A 22 -8.56 0.67 8.48
N SER A 23 -7.43 -0.02 8.65
CA SER A 23 -7.36 -1.24 9.48
C SER A 23 -7.71 -0.95 10.93
N ALA A 24 -7.29 0.20 11.48
CA ALA A 24 -7.68 0.62 12.82
C ALA A 24 -9.20 0.83 12.95
N VAL A 25 -9.83 1.45 11.94
CA VAL A 25 -11.30 1.64 11.91
C VAL A 25 -12.03 0.31 11.79
N TRP A 26 -11.61 -0.57 10.89
CA TRP A 26 -12.26 -1.87 10.70
C TRP A 26 -12.09 -2.79 11.92
N ALA A 27 -10.93 -2.75 12.58
CA ALA A 27 -10.72 -3.46 13.84
C ALA A 27 -11.67 -2.94 14.93
N ARG A 28 -11.79 -1.61 15.08
CA ARG A 28 -12.74 -1.01 16.02
C ARG A 28 -14.19 -1.39 15.69
N ASN A 29 -14.58 -1.32 14.42
CA ASN A 29 -15.93 -1.68 13.97
C ASN A 29 -16.23 -3.17 14.21
N TYR A 30 -15.24 -4.05 14.06
CA TYR A 30 -15.40 -5.45 14.43
C TYR A 30 -15.62 -5.62 15.94
N LEU A 31 -14.86 -4.92 16.78
CA LEU A 31 -15.03 -4.98 18.23
C LEU A 31 -16.40 -4.45 18.69
N THR A 32 -16.95 -3.45 17.99
CA THR A 32 -18.26 -2.85 18.31
C THR A 32 -19.44 -3.65 17.75
N PHE A 33 -19.42 -3.96 16.45
CA PHE A 33 -20.57 -4.53 15.74
C PHE A 33 -20.46 -6.03 15.47
N ARG A 34 -19.28 -6.63 15.66
CA ARG A 34 -18.97 -8.05 15.36
C ARG A 34 -19.40 -8.49 13.96
N SER A 35 -19.36 -7.57 13.00
CA SER A 35 -19.76 -7.81 11.61
C SER A 35 -18.71 -8.63 10.86
N LYS A 36 -19.17 -9.62 10.09
CA LYS A 36 -18.31 -10.39 9.17
C LYS A 36 -17.70 -9.51 8.08
N HIS A 37 -18.39 -8.45 7.67
CA HIS A 37 -17.88 -7.51 6.67
C HIS A 37 -16.66 -6.74 7.21
N ALA A 38 -16.69 -6.31 8.48
CA ALA A 38 -15.57 -5.62 9.11
C ALA A 38 -14.33 -6.53 9.22
N VAL A 39 -14.51 -7.81 9.56
CA VAL A 39 -13.41 -8.79 9.54
C VAL A 39 -12.86 -8.99 8.12
N GLY A 40 -13.74 -9.15 7.14
CA GLY A 40 -13.34 -9.31 5.74
C GLY A 40 -12.48 -8.14 5.25
N LEU A 41 -12.91 -6.91 5.51
CA LEU A 41 -12.16 -5.70 5.18
C LEU A 41 -10.84 -5.62 5.97
N LEU A 42 -10.85 -5.95 7.26
CA LEU A 42 -9.64 -5.95 8.09
C LEU A 42 -8.59 -6.94 7.56
N VAL A 43 -8.98 -8.18 7.27
CA VAL A 43 -8.07 -9.21 6.74
C VAL A 43 -7.50 -8.77 5.38
N PHE A 44 -8.37 -8.25 4.50
CA PHE A 44 -7.94 -7.72 3.22
C PHE A 44 -6.96 -6.55 3.36
N GLY A 45 -7.27 -5.59 4.24
CA GLY A 45 -6.41 -4.45 4.56
C GLY A 45 -5.05 -4.85 5.11
N VAL A 46 -5.01 -5.84 6.01
CA VAL A 46 -3.74 -6.34 6.58
C VAL A 46 -2.86 -6.98 5.50
N PHE A 47 -3.43 -7.75 4.57
CA PHE A 47 -2.65 -8.31 3.47
C PHE A 47 -2.11 -7.24 2.53
N LEU A 48 -2.94 -6.27 2.12
CA LEU A 48 -2.46 -5.13 1.33
C LEU A 48 -1.42 -4.29 2.07
N LEU A 49 -1.56 -4.14 3.39
CA LEU A 49 -0.60 -3.43 4.21
C LEU A 49 0.75 -4.15 4.20
N ALA A 50 0.75 -5.47 4.34
CA ALA A 50 1.96 -6.28 4.26
C ALA A 50 2.63 -6.16 2.88
N GLU A 51 1.85 -6.17 1.79
CA GLU A 51 2.35 -6.00 0.43
C GLU A 51 3.02 -4.63 0.23
N ASN A 52 2.34 -3.54 0.62
CA ASN A 52 2.89 -2.18 0.48
C ASN A 52 4.05 -1.92 1.43
N ALA A 53 4.02 -2.47 2.65
CA ALA A 53 5.13 -2.37 3.59
C ALA A 53 6.37 -3.11 3.06
N LEU A 54 6.19 -4.29 2.45
CA LEU A 54 7.26 -5.01 1.79
C LEU A 54 7.81 -4.22 0.60
N ALA A 55 6.95 -3.66 -0.26
CA ALA A 55 7.37 -2.79 -1.36
C ALA A 55 8.19 -1.60 -0.86
N PHE A 56 7.71 -0.91 0.18
CA PHE A 56 8.43 0.20 0.81
C PHE A 56 9.79 -0.23 1.38
N TYR A 57 9.86 -1.38 2.04
CA TYR A 57 11.11 -1.95 2.54
C TYR A 57 12.11 -2.22 1.41
N MET A 58 11.67 -2.85 0.33
CA MET A 58 12.52 -3.20 -0.82
C MET A 58 13.03 -1.95 -1.56
N TYR A 59 12.22 -0.89 -1.64
CA TYR A 59 12.59 0.32 -2.37
C TYR A 59 13.51 1.25 -1.58
N ILE A 60 13.38 1.32 -0.23
CA ILE A 60 14.09 2.32 0.59
C ILE A 60 15.02 1.70 1.62
N LEU A 61 14.55 0.70 2.37
CA LEU A 61 15.20 0.27 3.60
C LEU A 61 16.32 -0.75 3.35
N ASP A 62 16.14 -1.67 2.40
CA ASP A 62 17.12 -2.70 2.10
C ASP A 62 18.20 -2.15 1.15
N PRO A 63 19.49 -2.08 1.56
CA PRO A 63 20.54 -1.50 0.73
C PRO A 63 20.82 -2.31 -0.55
N THR A 64 20.60 -3.62 -0.51
CA THR A 64 20.85 -4.52 -1.65
C THR A 64 19.72 -4.41 -2.65
N LEU A 65 18.48 -4.52 -2.16
CA LEU A 65 17.30 -4.48 -3.02
C LEU A 65 17.07 -3.08 -3.58
N SER A 66 17.20 -2.02 -2.77
CA SER A 66 17.04 -0.64 -3.25
C SER A 66 18.04 -0.27 -4.34
N GLY A 67 19.30 -0.75 -4.21
CA GLY A 67 20.32 -0.65 -5.23
C GLY A 67 19.90 -1.35 -6.52
N TRP A 68 19.57 -2.65 -6.43
CA TRP A 68 19.14 -3.46 -7.57
C TRP A 68 17.90 -2.90 -8.27
N PHE A 69 16.90 -2.45 -7.49
CA PHE A 69 15.70 -1.78 -7.98
C PHE A 69 16.04 -0.50 -8.73
N SER A 70 17.06 0.24 -8.30
CA SER A 70 17.48 1.48 -8.96
C SER A 70 18.34 1.27 -10.21
N THR A 71 19.02 0.12 -10.35
CA THR A 71 20.03 -0.11 -11.40
C THR A 71 19.65 -1.17 -12.44
N ASP A 72 19.08 -2.30 -12.01
CA ASP A 72 19.01 -3.52 -12.83
C ASP A 72 17.58 -3.91 -13.23
N VAL A 73 16.55 -3.27 -12.65
CA VAL A 73 15.16 -3.56 -12.98
C VAL A 73 14.77 -2.91 -14.32
N PRO A 74 14.24 -3.70 -15.29
CA PRO A 74 13.79 -3.15 -16.57
C PRO A 74 12.74 -2.05 -16.40
N VAL A 75 12.85 -0.98 -17.19
CA VAL A 75 11.95 0.19 -17.14
C VAL A 75 10.48 -0.19 -17.30
N ILE A 76 10.18 -1.21 -18.11
CA ILE A 76 8.81 -1.68 -18.31
C ILE A 76 8.22 -2.31 -17.05
N ALA A 77 9.00 -3.09 -16.29
CA ALA A 77 8.57 -3.69 -15.03
C ALA A 77 8.29 -2.59 -14.00
N TRP A 78 9.16 -1.59 -13.92
CA TRP A 78 8.97 -0.41 -13.07
C TRP A 78 7.67 0.34 -13.34
N ARG A 79 7.36 0.58 -14.62
CA ARG A 79 6.12 1.28 -15.00
C ARG A 79 4.88 0.50 -14.57
N LEU A 80 4.90 -0.82 -14.71
CA LEU A 80 3.79 -1.67 -14.29
C LEU A 80 3.63 -1.69 -12.77
N MET A 81 4.73 -1.83 -12.02
CA MET A 81 4.70 -1.79 -10.55
C MET A 81 4.20 -0.44 -10.02
N MET A 82 4.69 0.67 -10.58
CA MET A 82 4.22 2.02 -10.26
C MET A 82 2.73 2.18 -10.56
N LEU A 83 2.28 1.73 -11.74
CA LEU A 83 0.88 1.79 -12.14
C LEU A 83 -0.03 1.01 -11.18
N LEU A 84 0.38 -0.17 -10.71
CA LEU A 84 -0.35 -0.93 -9.71
C LEU A 84 -0.48 -0.18 -8.39
N HIS A 85 0.62 0.35 -7.85
CA HIS A 85 0.59 1.10 -6.59
C HIS A 85 -0.26 2.37 -6.70
N VAL A 86 -0.22 3.08 -7.82
CA VAL A 86 -1.04 4.29 -8.04
C VAL A 86 -2.52 3.94 -8.11
N PHE A 87 -2.91 2.90 -8.85
CA PHE A 87 -4.30 2.45 -8.89
C PHE A 87 -4.79 1.98 -7.52
N GLU A 88 -3.93 1.29 -6.77
CA GLU A 88 -4.21 0.93 -5.39
C GLU A 88 -4.43 2.17 -4.52
N THR A 89 -3.59 3.21 -4.63
CA THR A 89 -3.78 4.47 -3.90
C THR A 89 -5.16 5.07 -4.16
N PHE A 90 -5.61 5.12 -5.42
CA PHE A 90 -6.95 5.60 -5.75
C PHE A 90 -8.04 4.75 -5.10
N GLY A 91 -7.89 3.42 -5.14
CA GLY A 91 -8.81 2.50 -4.47
C GLY A 91 -8.86 2.70 -2.95
N LEU A 92 -7.70 2.89 -2.32
CA LEU A 92 -7.59 3.11 -0.88
C LEU A 92 -8.14 4.47 -0.44
N VAL A 93 -7.92 5.52 -1.23
CA VAL A 93 -8.50 6.84 -0.98
C VAL A 93 -10.03 6.76 -1.07
N PHE A 94 -10.56 6.05 -2.07
CA PHE A 94 -12.01 5.83 -2.17
C PHE A 94 -12.54 5.03 -0.98
N LEU A 95 -11.85 3.96 -0.57
CA LEU A 95 -12.20 3.17 0.62
C LEU A 95 -12.14 4.00 1.91
N ALA A 96 -11.14 4.88 2.05
CA ALA A 96 -11.02 5.81 3.16
C ALA A 96 -12.19 6.79 3.18
N TRP A 97 -12.55 7.37 2.04
CA TRP A 97 -13.70 8.26 1.93
C TRP A 97 -15.00 7.60 2.40
N ILE A 98 -15.32 6.38 1.93
CA ILE A 98 -16.54 5.68 2.38
C ILE A 98 -16.49 5.19 3.83
N THR A 99 -15.28 5.01 4.39
CA THR A 99 -15.12 4.48 5.76
C THR A 99 -15.17 5.59 6.81
N PHE A 100 -14.77 6.81 6.42
CA PHE A 100 -14.77 7.98 7.29
C PHE A 100 -16.03 8.86 7.17
N ASP A 101 -16.86 8.64 6.15
CA ASP A 101 -18.24 9.17 6.06
C ASP A 101 -19.13 8.63 7.19
#